data_AF-C6HTJ4-F1
#
_entry.id   AF-C6HTJ4-F1
#
_cell.length_a   1.000
_cell.length_b   1.000
_cell.length_c   1.000
_cell.angle_alpha   90.00
_cell.angle_beta   90.00
_cell.angle_gamma   90.00
#
_symmetry.space_group_name_H-M   'P 1'
#
loop_
_entity.id
_entity.type
_entity.pdbx_description
1 polymer ?
#
loop_
_entity_poly.entity_id
_entity_poly.type
_entity_poly.pdbx_seq_one_letter_code
_entity_poly.pdbx_strand_id
1 'polypeptide(L)'
;MAEERLVLDKTKIRLEALDKALGGNELIYAFSPITMISPGGYLAVSYFQNRAMTEDIDVIIDPEYASDEELLSLMHTVMAEVGRDLNFGEHWINDSVALFLTQPARKSLFSDAEKQNIVLWSGEHLRVLAAPLEWGLETKLRRFSTKPHHHKIATDTEDVVVILNTLINRNNGPLERDAIQRLNRNGFDIVIADRVLDQVAEVYGERYGNNPFC
;
A
#
# COMPACT_ATOMS: atom_id res chain seq x y z
N MET A 1 10.80 24.81 12.31
CA MET A 1 10.48 23.90 13.43
C MET A 1 10.13 22.57 12.80
N ALA A 2 10.78 21.47 13.20
CA ALA A 2 10.41 20.15 12.69
C ALA A 2 9.06 19.78 13.30
N GLU A 3 8.03 19.60 12.46
CA GLU A 3 6.80 18.95 12.91
C GLU A 3 7.16 17.57 13.45
N GLU A 4 6.77 17.31 14.69
CA GLU A 4 6.87 15.98 15.28
C GLU A 4 5.90 15.08 14.50
N ARG A 5 6.43 14.27 13.58
CA ARG A 5 5.65 13.46 12.66
C ARG A 5 4.88 12.41 13.47
N LEU A 6 3.58 12.61 13.64
CA LEU A 6 2.73 11.73 14.45
C LEU A 6 2.62 10.36 13.79
N VAL A 7 2.86 9.28 14.54
CA VAL A 7 2.81 7.93 13.99
C VAL A 7 1.42 7.32 14.22
N LEU A 8 0.84 6.76 13.15
CA LEU A 8 -0.50 6.18 13.11
C LEU A 8 -0.45 4.70 13.48
N ASP A 9 -1.07 4.34 14.60
CA ASP A 9 -1.32 2.94 14.96
C ASP A 9 -2.75 2.52 14.55
N LYS A 10 -3.06 1.23 14.64
CA LYS A 10 -4.37 0.68 14.25
C LYS A 10 -5.55 1.35 14.96
N THR A 11 -5.36 1.84 16.19
CA THR A 11 -6.40 2.51 16.98
C THR A 11 -6.53 4.00 16.66
N LYS A 12 -5.49 4.61 16.10
CA LYS A 12 -5.45 6.02 15.68
C LYS A 12 -5.87 6.23 14.23
N ILE A 13 -5.92 5.18 13.41
CA ILE A 13 -6.39 5.31 12.03
C ILE A 13 -7.91 5.47 12.04
N ARG A 14 -8.35 6.73 12.01
CA ARG A 14 -9.75 7.14 12.10
C ARG A 14 -10.34 7.42 10.72
N LEU A 15 -10.34 6.40 9.86
CA LEU A 15 -10.93 6.52 8.52
C LEU A 15 -12.43 6.82 8.57
N GLU A 16 -13.11 6.59 9.70
CA GLU A 16 -14.50 6.99 9.93
C GLU A 16 -14.68 8.52 9.84
N ALA A 17 -13.70 9.30 10.29
CA ALA A 17 -13.76 10.76 10.19
C ALA A 17 -13.62 11.22 8.74
N LEU A 18 -12.74 10.56 7.97
CA LEU A 18 -12.57 10.81 6.56
C LEU A 18 -13.82 10.42 5.76
N ASP A 19 -14.38 9.24 6.00
CA ASP A 19 -15.62 8.76 5.40
C ASP A 19 -16.78 9.74 5.60
N LYS A 20 -17.00 10.20 6.83
CA LYS A 20 -18.01 11.20 7.13
C LYS A 20 -17.76 12.52 6.40
N ALA A 21 -16.51 12.97 6.33
CA ALA A 21 -16.16 14.22 5.66
C ALA A 21 -16.36 14.14 4.14
N LEU A 22 -16.02 13.00 3.53
CA LEU A 22 -16.28 12.73 2.11
C LEU A 22 -17.79 12.74 1.81
N GLY A 23 -18.61 12.12 2.67
CA GLY A 23 -20.06 12.14 2.54
C GLY A 23 -20.71 13.51 2.77
N GLY A 24 -20.04 14.41 3.50
CA GLY A 24 -20.51 15.77 3.74
C GLY A 24 -20.33 16.72 2.54
N ASN A 25 -19.59 16.29 1.52
CA ASN A 25 -19.36 17.07 0.31
C ASN A 25 -20.24 16.54 -0.84
N GLU A 26 -21.15 17.36 -1.36
CA GLU A 26 -22.14 16.92 -2.36
C GLU A 26 -21.51 16.36 -3.65
N LEU A 27 -20.40 16.94 -4.11
CA LEU A 27 -19.72 16.48 -5.33
C LEU A 27 -19.07 15.11 -5.10
N ILE A 28 -18.38 14.91 -3.97
CA ILE A 28 -17.77 13.62 -3.63
C ILE A 28 -18.85 12.57 -3.35
N TYR A 29 -19.91 12.94 -2.64
CA TYR A 29 -21.03 12.06 -2.29
C TYR A 29 -21.65 11.41 -3.53
N ALA A 30 -21.78 12.16 -4.64
CA ALA A 30 -22.33 11.65 -5.90
C ALA A 30 -21.55 10.45 -6.50
N PHE A 31 -20.29 10.28 -6.10
CA PHE A 31 -19.41 9.18 -6.54
C PHE A 31 -19.16 8.15 -5.44
N SER A 32 -19.86 8.24 -4.30
CA SER A 32 -19.68 7.32 -3.18
C SER A 32 -20.15 5.89 -3.49
N PRO A 33 -19.45 4.86 -2.96
CA PRO A 33 -18.23 4.97 -2.18
C PRO A 33 -17.00 5.21 -3.06
N ILE A 34 -16.14 6.15 -2.63
CA ILE A 34 -14.82 6.31 -3.25
C ILE A 34 -13.96 5.11 -2.86
N THR A 35 -13.51 4.35 -3.86
CA THR A 35 -12.60 3.23 -3.64
C THR A 35 -11.15 3.67 -3.76
N MET A 36 -10.34 3.25 -2.80
CA MET A 36 -8.89 3.44 -2.76
C MET A 36 -8.19 2.11 -2.53
N ILE A 37 -6.95 1.98 -3.02
CA ILE A 37 -6.09 0.84 -2.70
C ILE A 37 -4.84 1.31 -1.95
N SER A 38 -4.38 0.53 -0.97
CA SER A 38 -3.20 0.83 -0.16
C SER A 38 -2.18 -0.32 -0.17
N PRO A 39 -0.92 -0.10 -0.63
CA PRO A 39 0.14 -1.13 -0.65
C PRO A 39 1.04 -1.15 0.59
N GLY A 40 1.08 -0.04 1.34
CA GLY A 40 2.23 0.33 2.18
C GLY A 40 2.07 -0.03 3.65
N GLY A 41 2.56 0.87 4.53
CA GLY A 41 2.55 0.66 5.97
C GLY A 41 1.15 0.46 6.56
N TYR A 42 0.11 1.01 5.92
CA TYR A 42 -1.26 0.80 6.36
C TYR A 42 -1.70 -0.68 6.28
N LEU A 43 -1.36 -1.38 5.18
CA LEU A 43 -1.59 -2.81 5.04
C LEU A 43 -0.86 -3.62 6.14
N ALA A 44 0.39 -3.25 6.42
CA ALA A 44 1.22 -3.89 7.46
C ALA A 44 0.64 -3.72 8.88
N VAL A 45 0.07 -2.55 9.19
CA VAL A 45 -0.53 -2.25 10.50
C VAL A 45 -1.94 -2.84 10.64
N SER A 46 -2.80 -2.69 9.63
CA SER A 46 -4.23 -3.01 9.74
C SER A 46 -4.54 -4.49 9.53
N TYR A 47 -3.91 -5.11 8.53
CA TYR A 47 -4.18 -6.48 8.09
C TYR A 47 -3.17 -7.47 8.64
N PHE A 48 -1.89 -7.31 8.28
CA PHE A 48 -0.83 -8.24 8.69
C PHE A 48 -0.46 -8.13 10.16
N GLN A 49 -0.62 -6.93 10.74
CA GLN A 49 -0.26 -6.61 12.13
C GLN A 49 1.20 -6.95 12.46
N ASN A 50 2.09 -6.91 11.46
CA ASN A 50 3.53 -7.10 11.64
C ASN A 50 4.24 -5.79 12.03
N ARG A 51 3.52 -4.66 12.00
CA ARG A 51 3.96 -3.36 12.50
C ARG A 51 2.95 -2.83 13.51
N ALA A 52 3.47 -2.17 14.55
CA ALA A 52 2.62 -1.45 15.49
C ALA A 52 2.07 -0.13 14.91
N MET A 53 2.81 0.50 13.99
CA MET A 53 2.52 1.86 13.52
C MET A 53 3.08 2.14 12.10
N THR A 54 2.52 3.16 11.44
CA THR A 54 2.95 3.70 10.13
C THR A 54 3.01 5.23 10.18
N GLU A 55 3.88 5.84 9.39
CA GLU A 55 4.03 7.31 9.34
C GLU A 55 2.84 7.99 8.66
N ASP A 56 2.33 7.36 7.60
CA ASP A 56 1.26 7.84 6.74
C ASP A 56 0.52 6.65 6.10
N ILE A 57 -0.60 6.96 5.44
CA ILE A 57 -1.40 6.05 4.64
C ILE A 57 -1.20 6.42 3.17
N ASP A 58 -0.32 5.69 2.50
CA ASP A 58 -0.22 5.75 1.04
C ASP A 58 -1.45 5.10 0.41
N VAL A 59 -2.13 5.83 -0.48
CA VAL A 59 -3.26 5.32 -1.27
C VAL A 59 -3.03 5.52 -2.76
N ILE A 60 -3.84 4.83 -3.56
CA ILE A 60 -4.10 5.17 -4.95
C ILE A 60 -5.62 5.29 -5.03
N ILE A 61 -6.10 6.43 -5.52
CA ILE A 61 -7.54 6.68 -5.74
C ILE A 61 -7.94 6.03 -7.07
N ASP A 62 -9.18 5.52 -7.15
CA ASP A 62 -9.68 4.85 -8.34
C ASP A 62 -9.39 5.68 -9.61
N PRO A 63 -8.75 5.07 -10.63
CA PRO A 63 -8.48 5.75 -11.89
C PRO A 63 -9.74 6.28 -12.60
N GLU A 64 -10.94 5.80 -12.27
CA GLU A 64 -12.20 6.37 -12.78
C GLU A 64 -12.44 7.80 -12.26
N TYR A 65 -12.06 8.09 -11.02
CA TYR A 65 -12.14 9.44 -10.44
C TYR A 65 -10.89 10.27 -10.74
N ALA A 66 -9.76 9.62 -11.01
CA ALA A 66 -8.46 10.29 -11.15
C ALA A 66 -8.31 11.16 -12.42
N SER A 67 -9.29 11.15 -13.34
CA SER A 67 -9.31 12.07 -14.49
C SER A 67 -10.11 13.35 -14.24
N ASP A 68 -10.84 13.44 -13.14
CA ASP A 68 -11.57 14.63 -12.74
C ASP A 68 -10.72 15.45 -11.76
N GLU A 69 -10.07 16.50 -12.28
CA GLU A 69 -9.18 17.36 -11.50
C GLU A 69 -9.89 18.10 -10.37
N GLU A 70 -11.17 18.45 -10.57
CA GLU A 70 -11.97 19.15 -9.55
C GLU A 70 -12.29 18.20 -8.40
N LEU A 71 -12.75 16.98 -8.72
CA LEU A 71 -13.02 15.93 -7.73
C LEU A 71 -11.75 15.55 -6.96
N LEU A 72 -10.63 15.36 -7.64
CA LEU A 72 -9.33 15.06 -7.00
C LEU A 72 -8.89 16.16 -6.04
N SER A 73 -8.92 17.42 -6.49
CA SER A 73 -8.57 18.58 -5.66
C SER A 73 -9.43 18.67 -4.40
N LEU A 74 -10.73 18.38 -4.54
CA LEU A 74 -11.66 18.36 -3.43
C LEU A 74 -11.39 17.22 -2.44
N MET A 75 -11.10 16.02 -2.95
CA MET A 75 -10.71 14.89 -2.11
C MET A 75 -9.41 15.19 -1.35
N HIS A 76 -8.39 15.77 -1.99
CA HIS A 76 -7.15 16.18 -1.33
C HIS A 76 -7.41 17.22 -0.24
N THR A 77 -8.29 18.19 -0.50
CA THR A 77 -8.69 19.20 0.48
C THR A 77 -9.34 18.55 1.70
N VAL A 78 -10.31 17.66 1.50
CA VAL A 78 -10.99 16.93 2.58
C VAL A 78 -10.01 16.06 3.37
N MET A 79 -9.10 15.35 2.70
CA MET A 79 -8.04 14.56 3.35
C MET A 79 -7.16 15.44 4.25
N ALA A 80 -6.73 16.60 3.75
CA ALA A 80 -5.89 17.52 4.50
C ALA A 80 -6.62 18.14 5.70
N GLU A 81 -7.88 18.55 5.52
CA GLU A 81 -8.73 19.11 6.59
C GLU A 81 -8.93 18.12 7.73
N VAL A 82 -9.32 16.89 7.41
CA VAL A 82 -9.46 15.82 8.41
C VAL A 82 -8.14 15.55 9.12
N GLY A 83 -7.02 15.58 8.39
CA GLY A 83 -5.68 15.44 8.96
C GLY A 83 -5.33 16.54 9.96
N ARG A 84 -5.68 17.80 9.66
CA ARG A 84 -5.51 18.93 10.58
C ARG A 84 -6.39 18.79 11.82
N ASP A 85 -7.66 18.46 11.65
CA ASP A 85 -8.63 18.33 12.74
C ASP A 85 -8.27 17.20 13.71
N LEU A 86 -7.66 16.13 13.20
CA LEU A 86 -7.17 15.01 14.00
C LEU A 86 -5.73 15.19 14.51
N ASN A 87 -5.07 16.30 14.15
CA ASN A 87 -3.67 16.58 14.46
C ASN A 87 -2.71 15.48 13.94
N PHE A 88 -3.00 14.93 12.76
CA PHE A 88 -2.15 13.98 12.03
C PHE A 88 -1.28 14.66 10.98
N GLY A 89 -1.56 15.93 10.69
CA GLY A 89 -0.92 16.69 9.62
C GLY A 89 -1.62 16.47 8.27
N GLU A 90 -1.31 17.33 7.30
CA GLU A 90 -2.01 17.36 6.00
C GLU A 90 -1.70 16.17 5.09
N HIS A 91 -0.60 15.45 5.37
CA HIS A 91 -0.11 14.34 4.56
C HIS A 91 -0.28 12.96 5.22
N TRP A 92 -1.12 12.86 6.25
CA TRP A 92 -1.40 11.61 6.97
C TRP A 92 -1.97 10.52 6.05
N ILE A 93 -2.69 10.91 5.00
CA ILE A 93 -3.10 10.10 3.86
C ILE A 93 -2.73 10.86 2.59
N ASN A 94 -2.16 10.18 1.60
CA ASN A 94 -1.78 10.82 0.34
C ASN A 94 -1.73 9.82 -0.82
N ASP A 95 -1.89 10.32 -2.04
CA ASP A 95 -1.90 9.53 -3.28
C ASP A 95 -0.62 9.69 -4.11
N SER A 96 0.48 10.17 -3.52
CA SER A 96 1.74 10.45 -4.21
C SER A 96 2.32 9.22 -4.92
N VAL A 97 2.01 8.02 -4.44
CA VAL A 97 2.40 6.75 -5.08
C VAL A 97 1.85 6.64 -6.50
N ALA A 98 0.69 7.23 -6.78
CA ALA A 98 0.08 7.23 -8.10
C ALA A 98 0.94 7.97 -9.15
N LEU A 99 1.77 8.94 -8.75
CA LEU A 99 2.67 9.67 -9.65
C LEU A 99 3.70 8.76 -10.35
N PHE A 100 3.99 7.60 -9.77
CA PHE A 100 4.91 6.61 -10.34
C PHE A 100 4.20 5.51 -11.15
N LEU A 101 2.90 5.69 -11.42
CA LEU A 101 2.06 4.71 -12.10
C LEU A 101 1.45 5.27 -13.37
N THR A 102 1.59 4.51 -14.46
CA THR A 102 0.83 4.76 -15.69
C THR A 102 -0.65 4.45 -15.47
N GLN A 103 -1.54 5.09 -16.25
CA GLN A 103 -2.99 4.84 -16.14
C GLN A 103 -3.36 3.36 -16.36
N PRO A 104 -2.77 2.62 -17.34
CA PRO A 104 -3.02 1.18 -17.47
C PRO A 104 -2.59 0.38 -16.24
N ALA A 105 -1.45 0.71 -15.63
CA ALA A 105 -0.99 0.06 -14.40
C ALA A 105 -1.99 0.29 -13.25
N ARG A 106 -2.48 1.53 -13.07
CA ARG A 106 -3.50 1.84 -12.04
C ARG A 106 -4.76 1.00 -12.23
N LYS A 107 -5.33 0.96 -13.45
CA LYS A 107 -6.52 0.15 -13.76
C LYS A 107 -6.30 -1.33 -13.47
N SER A 108 -5.14 -1.86 -13.85
CA SER A 108 -4.79 -3.25 -13.58
C SER A 108 -4.64 -3.54 -12.08
N LEU A 109 -4.05 -2.62 -11.31
CA LEU A 109 -3.90 -2.77 -9.86
C LEU A 109 -5.26 -2.77 -9.15
N PHE A 110 -6.20 -1.93 -9.58
CA PHE A 110 -7.56 -1.93 -9.04
C PHE A 110 -8.29 -3.24 -9.34
N SER A 111 -8.27 -3.70 -10.59
CA SER A 111 -8.88 -4.99 -10.96
C SER A 111 -8.31 -6.16 -10.15
N ASP A 112 -6.99 -6.19 -9.93
CA ASP A 112 -6.34 -7.25 -9.16
C ASP A 112 -6.63 -7.10 -7.65
N ALA A 113 -6.71 -5.87 -7.12
CA ALA A 113 -7.09 -5.62 -5.73
C ALA A 113 -8.53 -6.06 -5.43
N GLU A 114 -9.46 -5.81 -6.36
CA GLU A 114 -10.84 -6.27 -6.25
C GLU A 114 -10.96 -7.79 -6.26
N LYS A 115 -10.23 -8.48 -7.15
CA LYS A 115 -10.17 -9.95 -7.17
C LYS A 115 -9.54 -10.50 -5.88
N GLN A 116 -8.48 -9.85 -5.40
CA GLN A 116 -7.81 -10.21 -4.15
C GLN A 116 -8.72 -9.99 -2.93
N ASN A 117 -9.60 -8.99 -2.97
CA ASN A 117 -10.64 -8.68 -2.01
C ASN A 117 -10.18 -8.64 -0.54
N ILE A 118 -8.97 -8.15 -0.29
CA ILE A 118 -8.52 -7.83 1.08
C ILE A 118 -9.04 -6.42 1.40
N VAL A 119 -10.12 -6.35 2.17
CA VAL A 119 -10.69 -5.08 2.66
C VAL A 119 -9.92 -4.64 3.90
N LEU A 120 -9.28 -3.48 3.83
CA LEU A 120 -8.60 -2.86 4.98
C LEU A 120 -9.56 -2.02 5.81
N TRP A 121 -10.49 -1.34 5.14
CA TRP A 121 -11.52 -0.52 5.76
C TRP A 121 -12.71 -0.32 4.81
N SER A 122 -13.92 -0.19 5.35
CA SER A 122 -15.13 0.09 4.57
C SER A 122 -16.16 0.84 5.40
N GLY A 123 -16.64 1.95 4.85
CA GLY A 123 -17.74 2.76 5.37
C GLY A 123 -18.78 3.04 4.29
N GLU A 124 -19.57 4.10 4.49
CA GLU A 124 -20.66 4.47 3.58
C GLU A 124 -20.14 5.20 2.33
N HIS A 125 -19.07 5.99 2.47
CA HIS A 125 -18.54 6.89 1.44
C HIS A 125 -17.10 6.55 1.03
N LEU A 126 -16.40 5.71 1.79
CA LEU A 126 -15.02 5.32 1.54
C LEU A 126 -14.87 3.80 1.63
N ARG A 127 -14.08 3.24 0.72
CA ARG A 127 -13.63 1.84 0.78
C ARG A 127 -12.14 1.79 0.51
N VAL A 128 -11.39 1.12 1.40
CA VAL A 128 -9.94 0.94 1.24
C VAL A 128 -9.62 -0.54 1.13
N LEU A 129 -9.09 -0.93 -0.03
CA LEU A 129 -8.58 -2.28 -0.28
C LEU A 129 -7.06 -2.33 -0.11
N ALA A 130 -6.52 -3.52 0.14
CA ALA A 130 -5.11 -3.76 -0.06
C ALA A 130 -4.80 -3.71 -1.55
N ALA A 131 -3.73 -3.01 -1.92
CA ALA A 131 -3.16 -3.21 -3.26
C ALA A 131 -2.75 -4.68 -3.45
N PRO A 132 -2.62 -5.18 -4.69
CA PRO A 132 -2.20 -6.55 -4.96
C PRO A 132 -0.90 -6.87 -4.22
N LEU A 133 -0.88 -7.98 -3.46
CA LEU A 133 0.24 -8.32 -2.60
C LEU A 133 1.53 -8.52 -3.40
N GLU A 134 1.44 -9.07 -4.61
CA GLU A 134 2.54 -9.25 -5.55
C GLU A 134 3.16 -7.90 -5.96
N TRP A 135 2.35 -6.85 -6.09
CA TRP A 135 2.86 -5.51 -6.40
C TRP A 135 3.50 -4.84 -5.18
N GLY A 136 2.92 -5.03 -3.98
CA GLY A 136 3.55 -4.62 -2.72
C GLY A 136 4.91 -5.29 -2.52
N LEU A 137 5.01 -6.58 -2.86
CA LEU A 137 6.26 -7.35 -2.85
C LEU A 137 7.27 -6.79 -3.86
N GLU A 138 6.86 -6.65 -5.12
CA GLU A 138 7.69 -6.12 -6.22
C GLU A 138 8.35 -4.79 -5.82
N THR A 139 7.54 -3.83 -5.36
CA THR A 139 8.02 -2.47 -5.06
C THR A 139 9.06 -2.45 -3.93
N LYS A 140 8.92 -3.30 -2.91
CA LYS A 140 9.88 -3.42 -1.80
C LYS A 140 11.17 -4.13 -2.23
N LEU A 141 11.07 -5.26 -2.92
CA LEU A 141 12.25 -5.99 -3.44
C LEU A 141 13.06 -5.12 -4.42
N ARG A 142 12.38 -4.32 -5.25
CA ARG A 142 13.01 -3.36 -6.15
C ARG A 142 13.72 -2.23 -5.38
N ARG A 143 13.15 -1.78 -4.25
CA ARG A 143 13.82 -0.83 -3.35
C ARG A 143 15.12 -1.41 -2.79
N PHE A 144 15.13 -2.69 -2.41
CA PHE A 144 16.34 -3.35 -1.88
C PHE A 144 17.45 -3.44 -2.95
N SER A 145 17.03 -3.65 -4.20
CA SER A 145 17.94 -3.75 -5.34
C SER A 145 18.57 -2.39 -5.67
N THR A 146 17.76 -1.32 -5.69
CA THR A 146 18.15 0.02 -6.20
C THR A 146 18.64 0.98 -5.12
N LYS A 147 18.21 0.79 -3.87
CA LYS A 147 18.51 1.68 -2.72
C LYS A 147 18.86 0.84 -1.48
N PRO A 148 19.98 0.11 -1.47
CA PRO A 148 20.33 -0.81 -0.39
C PRO A 148 20.56 -0.14 0.97
N HIS A 149 20.77 1.18 1.02
CA HIS A 149 20.95 1.96 2.25
C HIS A 149 19.70 2.78 2.63
N HIS A 150 18.53 2.44 2.09
CA HIS A 150 17.29 3.16 2.41
C HIS A 150 16.90 2.93 3.88
N HIS A 151 16.45 3.97 4.59
CA HIS A 151 16.09 3.85 6.01
C HIS A 151 14.96 2.82 6.27
N LYS A 152 14.05 2.65 5.30
CA LYS A 152 12.94 1.67 5.37
C LYS A 152 13.36 0.20 5.20
N ILE A 153 14.61 -0.14 4.87
CA ILE A 153 15.02 -1.53 4.58
C ILE A 153 14.60 -2.48 5.72
N ALA A 154 14.92 -2.16 6.97
CA ALA A 154 14.59 -3.03 8.11
C ALA A 154 13.08 -3.30 8.21
N THR A 155 12.26 -2.25 8.13
CA THR A 155 10.80 -2.40 8.20
C THR A 155 10.21 -3.07 6.95
N ASP A 156 10.80 -2.82 5.77
CA ASP A 156 10.34 -3.44 4.53
C ASP A 156 10.71 -4.94 4.50
N THR A 157 11.80 -5.37 5.15
CA THR A 157 12.15 -6.80 5.23
C THR A 157 11.06 -7.55 5.97
N GLU A 158 10.56 -7.01 7.07
CA GLU A 158 9.44 -7.57 7.84
C GLU A 158 8.18 -7.72 6.98
N ASP A 159 7.82 -6.68 6.23
CA ASP A 159 6.66 -6.72 5.34
C ASP A 159 6.84 -7.76 4.24
N VAL A 160 8.01 -7.79 3.59
CA VAL A 160 8.31 -8.71 2.50
C VAL A 160 8.16 -10.15 2.97
N VAL A 161 8.70 -10.50 4.14
CA VAL A 161 8.64 -11.86 4.70
C VAL A 161 7.20 -12.28 4.96
N VAL A 162 6.36 -11.39 5.50
CA VAL A 162 4.94 -11.69 5.78
C VAL A 162 4.11 -11.77 4.49
N ILE A 163 4.39 -10.90 3.51
CA ILE A 163 3.75 -10.95 2.19
C ILE A 163 4.09 -12.26 1.49
N LEU A 164 5.38 -12.67 1.48
CA LEU A 164 5.81 -13.95 0.91
C LEU A 164 5.07 -15.12 1.54
N ASN A 165 5.00 -15.18 2.87
CA ASN A 165 4.31 -16.27 3.57
C ASN A 165 2.83 -16.31 3.18
N THR A 166 2.19 -15.15 3.04
CA THR A 166 0.79 -15.06 2.62
C THR A 166 0.58 -15.58 1.21
N LEU A 167 1.45 -15.19 0.26
CA LEU A 167 1.38 -15.66 -1.13
C LEU A 167 1.67 -17.16 -1.24
N ILE A 168 2.65 -17.68 -0.50
CA ILE A 168 2.99 -19.11 -0.46
C ILE A 168 1.81 -19.93 0.06
N ASN A 169 1.17 -19.47 1.14
CA ASN A 169 0.00 -20.15 1.70
C ASN A 169 -1.19 -20.13 0.74
N ARG A 170 -1.38 -19.06 -0.05
CA ARG A 170 -2.41 -18.98 -1.10
C ARG A 170 -2.13 -19.90 -2.27
N ASN A 171 -0.87 -20.00 -2.68
CA ASN A 171 -0.44 -20.83 -3.81
C ASN A 171 -0.21 -22.29 -3.43
N ASN A 172 -0.31 -22.62 -2.14
CA ASN A 172 -0.05 -23.94 -1.57
C ASN A 172 1.35 -24.48 -1.93
N GLY A 173 2.35 -23.59 -1.94
CA GLY A 173 3.71 -23.92 -2.32
C GLY A 173 4.64 -22.70 -2.43
N PRO A 174 5.96 -22.94 -2.50
CA PRO A 174 6.95 -21.89 -2.72
C PRO A 174 6.69 -21.16 -4.05
N LEU A 175 7.19 -19.92 -4.14
CA LEU A 175 7.03 -19.10 -5.34
C LEU A 175 8.19 -19.36 -6.31
N GLU A 176 7.91 -19.44 -7.61
CA GLU A 176 8.95 -19.54 -8.62
C GLU A 176 9.86 -18.30 -8.58
N ARG A 177 11.15 -18.51 -8.33
CA ARG A 177 12.12 -17.41 -8.19
C ARG A 177 12.12 -16.49 -9.42
N ASP A 178 12.14 -17.09 -10.61
CA ASP A 178 12.14 -16.37 -11.89
C ASP A 178 10.86 -15.58 -12.12
N ALA A 179 9.72 -16.03 -11.59
CA ALA A 179 8.47 -15.28 -11.65
C ALA A 179 8.56 -14.01 -10.79
N ILE A 180 9.12 -14.12 -9.59
CA ILE A 180 9.32 -12.98 -8.68
C ILE A 180 10.30 -11.97 -9.27
N GLN A 181 11.40 -12.42 -9.88
CA GLN A 181 12.36 -11.52 -10.53
C GLN A 181 11.76 -10.73 -11.70
N ARG A 182 10.81 -11.33 -12.42
CA ARG A 182 10.15 -10.75 -13.60
C ARG A 182 8.96 -9.86 -13.26
N LEU A 183 8.58 -9.73 -11.98
CA LEU A 183 7.57 -8.73 -11.58
C LEU A 183 8.02 -7.34 -12.05
N ASN A 184 7.20 -6.69 -12.87
CA ASN A 184 7.49 -5.39 -13.48
C ASN A 184 6.19 -4.65 -13.84
N ARG A 185 5.24 -4.55 -12.90
CA ARG A 185 3.91 -3.97 -13.19
C ARG A 185 4.00 -2.53 -13.68
N ASN A 186 5.02 -1.80 -13.25
CA ASN A 186 5.21 -0.38 -13.58
C ASN A 186 6.12 -0.14 -14.79
N GLY A 187 6.74 -1.18 -15.36
CA GLY A 187 7.68 -1.03 -16.49
C GLY A 187 8.97 -0.30 -16.11
N PHE A 188 9.47 -0.49 -14.88
CA PHE A 188 10.74 0.12 -14.45
C PHE A 188 11.96 -0.51 -15.12
N ASP A 189 11.81 -1.70 -15.71
CA ASP A 189 12.85 -2.48 -16.42
C ASP A 189 14.14 -2.77 -15.64
N ILE A 190 14.15 -2.47 -14.35
CA ILE A 190 15.19 -2.87 -13.42
C ILE A 190 14.86 -4.29 -12.95
N VAL A 191 15.80 -5.21 -12.99
CA VAL A 191 15.58 -6.57 -12.47
C VAL A 191 15.76 -6.58 -10.95
N ILE A 192 14.93 -7.36 -10.24
CA ILE A 192 15.15 -7.64 -8.81
C ILE A 192 16.41 -8.51 -8.69
N ALA A 193 17.44 -7.99 -8.01
CA ALA A 193 18.74 -8.64 -7.97
C ALA A 193 18.71 -9.97 -7.20
N ASP A 194 19.45 -10.98 -7.66
CA ASP A 194 19.53 -12.29 -6.97
C ASP A 194 19.92 -12.16 -5.49
N ARG A 195 20.92 -11.32 -5.20
CA ARG A 195 21.35 -11.05 -3.83
C ARG A 195 20.22 -10.61 -2.90
N VAL A 196 19.20 -9.95 -3.43
CA VAL A 196 18.04 -9.48 -2.65
C VAL A 196 17.11 -10.65 -2.33
N LEU A 197 16.88 -11.54 -3.29
CA LEU A 197 16.08 -12.74 -3.07
C LEU A 197 16.76 -13.68 -2.09
N ASP A 198 18.09 -13.81 -2.16
CA ASP A 198 18.85 -14.65 -1.22
C ASP A 198 18.77 -14.11 0.22
N GLN A 199 18.94 -12.80 0.40
CA GLN A 199 18.79 -12.13 1.70
C GLN A 199 17.40 -12.33 2.29
N VAL A 200 16.35 -12.19 1.47
CA VAL A 200 14.98 -12.37 1.93
C VAL A 200 14.68 -13.85 2.22
N ALA A 201 15.22 -14.78 1.43
CA ALA A 201 15.08 -16.21 1.67
C ALA A 201 15.72 -16.65 2.98
N GLU A 202 16.87 -16.08 3.34
CA GLU A 202 17.53 -16.32 4.62
C GLU A 202 16.62 -15.91 5.80
N VAL A 203 16.16 -14.64 5.81
CA VAL A 203 15.28 -14.14 6.89
C VAL A 203 13.95 -14.91 6.94
N TYR A 204 13.41 -15.27 5.78
CA TYR A 204 12.20 -16.08 5.71
C TYR A 204 12.43 -17.48 6.31
N GLY A 205 13.55 -18.13 5.99
CA GLY A 205 13.92 -19.43 6.53
C GLY A 205 14.14 -19.42 8.03
N GLU A 206 14.77 -18.37 8.57
CA GLU A 206 14.90 -18.17 10.02
C GLU A 206 13.55 -18.07 10.72
N ARG A 207 12.55 -17.47 10.06
CA ARG A 207 11.21 -17.25 10.64
C ARG A 207 10.27 -18.44 10.50
N TYR A 208 10.26 -19.09 9.35
CA TYR A 208 9.25 -20.09 8.99
C TYR A 208 9.82 -21.50 8.77
N GLY A 209 11.14 -21.67 8.79
CA GLY A 209 11.80 -22.97 8.71
C GLY A 209 11.82 -23.61 7.32
N ASN A 210 11.54 -22.85 6.26
CA ASN A 210 11.49 -23.31 4.87
C ASN A 210 12.00 -22.25 3.90
N ASN A 211 12.25 -22.63 2.64
CA ASN A 211 12.66 -21.70 1.58
C ASN A 211 11.42 -21.09 0.91
N PRO A 212 11.32 -19.77 0.75
CA PRO A 212 10.17 -19.16 0.09
C PRO A 212 10.14 -19.38 -1.43
N PHE A 213 11.26 -19.80 -2.03
CA PHE A 213 11.42 -19.93 -3.47
C PHE A 213 11.71 -21.36 -3.90
N CYS A 214 11.24 -21.72 -5.10
CA CYS A 214 11.61 -22.93 -5.84
C CYS A 214 12.27 -22.60 -7.17
#